data_AF-A0A7W5IQG8-F1
#
_entry.id   AF-A0A7W5IQG8-F1
#
_cell.length_a   1.000
_cell.length_b   1.000
_cell.length_c   1.000
_cell.angle_alpha   90.00
_cell.angle_beta   90.00
_cell.angle_gamma   90.00
#
_symmetry.space_group_name_H-M   'P 1'
#
loop_
_entity.id
_entity.type
_entity.pdbx_description
1 polymer ?
#
loop_
_entity_poly.entity_id
_entity_poly.type
_entity_poly.pdbx_seq_one_letter_code
_entity_poly.pdbx_strand_id
1 'polypeptide(L)' 'MPPDDVMKIFEQVNREGRAAIDLNHACTDFAEWLAGAWDSFGERDIALLGVVGAALWRDGYARRY' A
#
# COMPACT_ATOMS: atom_id res chain seq x y z
N MET A 1 -8.52 17.01 0.65
CA MET A 1 -7.14 16.75 1.14
C MET A 1 -6.21 16.81 -0.07
N PRO A 2 -5.21 17.70 -0.10
CA PRO A 2 -4.27 17.80 -1.22
C PRO A 2 -3.25 16.65 -1.19
N PRO A 3 -2.65 16.28 -2.33
CA PRO A 3 -1.65 15.21 -2.40
C PRO A 3 -0.47 15.41 -1.44
N ASP A 4 -0.01 16.64 -1.27
CA ASP A 4 1.09 16.98 -0.37
C ASP A 4 0.77 16.69 1.11
N ASP A 5 -0.49 16.87 1.52
CA ASP A 5 -0.89 16.55 2.89
C ASP A 5 -1.01 15.04 3.10
N VAL A 6 -1.36 14.27 2.06
CA VAL A 6 -1.33 12.80 2.11
C VAL A 6 0.12 12.30 2.27
N MET A 7 1.07 12.90 1.54
CA MET A 7 2.49 12.57 1.68
C MET A 7 3.02 12.86 3.08
N LYS A 8 2.64 13.99 3.70
CA LYS A 8 2.99 14.29 5.09
C LYS A 8 2.43 13.26 6.07
N ILE A 9 1.23 12.72 5.82
CA ILE A 9 0.68 11.64 6.64
C ILE A 9 1.55 10.38 6.53
N PHE A 10 1.98 10.00 5.32
CA PHE A 10 2.89 8.86 5.14
C PHE A 10 4.23 9.06 5.86
N GLU A 11 4.83 10.23 5.72
CA GLU A 11 6.06 10.57 6.44
C GLU A 11 5.89 10.52 7.96
N GLN A 12 4.76 11.03 8.46
CA GLN A 12 4.45 11.03 9.88
C GLN A 12 4.25 9.60 10.41
N VAL A 13 3.46 8.77 9.72
CA VAL A 13 3.24 7.36 10.09
C VAL A 13 4.55 6.56 10.06
N ASN A 14 5.42 6.84 9.09
CA ASN A 14 6.76 6.25 9.02
C ASN A 14 7.65 6.70 10.19
N ARG A 15 7.67 8.00 10.50
CA ARG A 15 8.46 8.59 11.59
C ARG A 15 7.99 8.12 12.98
N GLU A 16 6.69 7.90 13.15
CA GLU A 16 6.10 7.39 14.39
C GLU A 16 6.41 5.91 14.64
N GLY A 17 7.09 5.22 13.70
CA GLY A 17 7.38 3.79 13.82
C GLY A 17 6.12 2.92 13.71
N ARG A 18 4.97 3.50 13.35
CA ARG A 18 3.75 2.75 13.02
C ARG A 18 3.88 1.98 11.71
N ALA A 19 4.90 2.33 10.90
CA ALA A 19 5.37 1.54 9.76
C ALA A 19 6.35 0.42 10.15
N ALA A 20 6.59 0.13 11.45
CA ALA A 20 7.36 -1.04 11.89
C ALA A 20 6.63 -2.38 11.68
N ILE A 21 5.60 -2.38 10.84
CA ILE A 21 4.93 -3.56 10.34
C ILE A 21 5.85 -4.17 9.28
N ASP A 22 6.14 -5.47 9.38
CA ASP A 22 6.93 -6.17 8.37
C ASP A 22 6.29 -5.95 6.99
N LEU A 23 7.11 -5.66 5.98
CA LEU A 23 6.64 -5.29 4.65
C LEU A 23 5.72 -6.37 4.04
N ASN A 24 5.89 -7.65 4.42
CA ASN A 24 5.00 -8.72 3.97
C ASN A 24 3.62 -8.66 4.65
N HIS A 25 3.58 -8.29 5.93
CA HIS A 25 2.34 -8.11 6.65
C HIS A 25 1.57 -6.91 6.09
N ALA A 26 2.27 -5.80 5.82
CA ALA A 26 1.69 -4.66 5.12
C ALA A 26 1.16 -5.01 3.70
N CYS A 27 1.88 -5.87 2.96
CA CYS A 27 1.40 -6.36 1.66
C CYS A 27 0.14 -7.23 1.80
N THR A 28 0.09 -8.09 2.81
CA THR A 28 -1.05 -8.97 3.08
C THR A 28 -2.29 -8.15 3.46
N ASP A 29 -2.14 -7.22 4.41
CA ASP A 29 -3.21 -6.33 4.85
C ASP A 29 -3.75 -5.48 3.69
N PHE A 30 -2.85 -4.97 2.84
CA PHE A 30 -3.25 -4.21 1.65
C PHE A 30 -4.03 -5.07 0.66
N ALA A 31 -3.59 -6.31 0.40
CA ALA A 31 -4.27 -7.22 -0.50
C ALA A 31 -5.64 -7.64 0.03
N GLU A 32 -5.76 -7.90 1.34
CA GLU A 32 -7.02 -8.25 1.99
C GLU A 32 -8.03 -7.10 1.93
N TRP A 33 -7.58 -5.88 2.26
CA TRP A 33 -8.41 -4.68 2.12
C TRP A 33 -8.85 -4.45 0.67
N LEU A 34 -7.91 -4.58 -0.28
CA LEU A 34 -8.17 -4.36 -1.69
C LEU A 34 -9.16 -5.38 -2.25
N ALA A 35 -9.09 -6.64 -1.81
CA ALA A 35 -10.06 -7.68 -2.16
C ALA A 35 -11.47 -7.36 -1.63
N GLY A 36 -11.58 -6.87 -0.38
CA GLY A 36 -12.86 -6.51 0.21
C GLY A 36 -13.51 -5.27 -0.40
N ALA A 37 -12.71 -4.35 -0.94
CA ALA A 37 -13.19 -3.13 -1.59
C ALA A 37 -13.18 -3.20 -3.13
N TRP A 38 -12.80 -4.34 -3.71
CA TRP A 38 -12.52 -4.48 -5.15
C TRP A 38 -13.66 -4.00 -6.04
N ASP A 39 -14.89 -4.42 -5.72
CA ASP A 39 -16.09 -4.10 -6.50
C ASP A 39 -16.57 -2.65 -6.35
N SER A 40 -15.99 -1.90 -5.40
CA SER A 40 -16.31 -0.48 -5.18
C SER A 40 -15.45 0.49 -5.99
N PHE A 41 -14.40 -0.01 -6.64
CA PHE A 41 -13.45 0.80 -7.38
C PHE A 41 -13.74 0.85 -8.89
N GLY A 42 -13.46 1.99 -9.52
CA GLY A 42 -13.45 2.10 -10.97
C GLY A 42 -12.22 1.44 -11.58
N GLU A 43 -12.26 1.15 -12.88
CA GLU A 43 -11.14 0.51 -13.60
C GLU A 43 -9.81 1.26 -13.44
N ARG A 44 -9.85 2.60 -13.41
CA ARG A 44 -8.66 3.43 -13.22
C ARG A 44 -8.05 3.27 -11.82
N ASP A 45 -8.90 3.16 -10.80
CA ASP A 45 -8.46 3.01 -9.42
C ASP A 45 -7.87 1.61 -9.21
N ILE A 46 -8.51 0.58 -9.77
CA ILE A 46 -8.00 -0.80 -9.79
C ILE A 46 -6.63 -0.86 -10.48
N ALA A 47 -6.47 -0.21 -11.64
CA ALA A 47 -5.19 -0.19 -12.34
C ALA A 47 -4.09 0.48 -11.51
N LEU A 48 -4.39 1.60 -10.85
CA LEU A 48 -3.44 2.29 -9.99
C LEU A 48 -3.06 1.44 -8.76
N LEU A 49 -4.05 0.89 -8.06
CA LEU A 49 -3.86 0.05 -6.88
C LEU A 49 -3.11 -1.25 -7.22
N GLY A 50 -3.35 -1.82 -8.40
CA GLY A 50 -2.61 -2.97 -8.91
C GLY A 50 -1.12 -2.69 -9.13
N VAL A 51 -0.77 -1.53 -9.71
CA VAL A 51 0.64 -1.13 -9.89
C VAL A 51 1.32 -0.89 -8.54
N VAL A 52 0.63 -0.27 -7.58
CA VAL A 52 1.15 -0.06 -6.22
C VAL A 52 1.38 -1.40 -5.52
N GLY A 53 0.41 -2.32 -5.58
CA GLY A 53 0.54 -3.67 -5.03
C GLY A 53 1.72 -4.45 -5.63
N ALA A 54 1.91 -4.36 -6.95
CA ALA A 54 3.04 -5.01 -7.63
C ALA A 54 4.40 -4.43 -7.20
N ALA A 55 4.49 -3.11 -7.00
CA ALA A 55 5.71 -2.47 -6.49
C ALA A 55 6.02 -2.90 -5.04
N LEU A 56 5.01 -2.95 -4.18
CA LEU A 56 5.13 -3.44 -2.80
C LEU A 56 5.59 -4.91 -2.77
N TRP A 57 5.00 -5.76 -3.61
CA TRP A 57 5.41 -7.16 -3.75
C TRP A 57 6.88 -7.31 -4.17
N ARG A 58 7.33 -6.54 -5.17
CA ARG A 58 8.72 -6.53 -5.62
C ARG A 58 9.67 -6.12 -4.51
N ASP A 59 9.36 -5.03 -3.80
CA ASP A 59 10.29 -4.47 -2.82
C ASP A 59 10.26 -5.23 -1.47
N GLY A 60 9.16 -5.92 -1.15
CA GLY A 60 8.99 -6.75 0.05
C GLY A 60 9.34 -8.23 -0.11
N TYR A 61 8.68 -8.90 -1.05
CA TYR A 61 8.87 -10.34 -1.27
C TYR A 61 10.07 -10.63 -2.17
N ALA A 62 10.26 -9.90 -3.27
CA ALA A 62 11.33 -10.20 -4.23
C ALA A 62 12.74 -9.75 -3.79
N ARG A 63 12.88 -9.04 -2.66
CA ARG A 63 14.18 -8.82 -2.02
C ARG A 63 14.59 -9.94 -1.06
N ARG A 64 13.67 -10.87 -0.76
CA ARG A 64 13.86 -11.93 0.24
C ARG A 64 14.12 -13.31 -0.40
N TYR A 65 13.85 -13.47 -1.69
CA TYR A 65 14.10 -14.65 -2.53
C TYR A 65 14.89 -14.26 -3.77
#